data_AF-A0A2V5SUJ7-F1
#
_entry.id   AF-A0A2V5SUJ7-F1
#
_cell.length_a   1.000
_cell.length_b   1.000
_cell.length_c   1.000
_cell.angle_alpha   90.00
_cell.angle_beta   90.00
_cell.angle_gamma   90.00
#
_symmetry.space_group_name_H-M   'P 1'
#
loop_
_entity.id
_entity.type
_entity.pdbx_description
1 polymer ?
#
loop_
_entity_poly.entity_id
_entity_poly.type
_entity_poly.pdbx_seq_one_letter_code
_entity_poly.pdbx_strand_id
1 'polypeptide(L)'
;VEIAELTEHFKQNTIVDHGRYREVKPDIVLEVAFNSIQPSTRHASGLALRFPRIKAIRRDKPVDSIDTLEYARKLAAQNANSLADFGRSA
;
A
#
# COMPACT_ATOMS: atom_id res chain seq x y z
N VAL A 1 13.10 16.40 -8.73
CA VAL A 1 14.17 15.48 -9.20
C VAL A 1 13.73 14.04 -8.95
N GLU A 2 13.49 13.62 -7.71
CA GLU A 2 13.09 12.24 -7.36
C GLU A 2 11.88 11.67 -8.15
N ILE A 3 10.81 12.44 -8.37
CA ILE A 3 9.64 11.97 -9.15
C ILE A 3 10.01 11.66 -10.60
N ALA A 4 10.88 12.48 -11.21
CA ALA A 4 11.29 12.29 -12.59
C ALA A 4 12.15 11.03 -12.74
N GLU A 5 13.07 10.80 -11.78
CA GLU A 5 13.90 9.60 -11.74
C GLU A 5 13.06 8.33 -11.61
N LEU A 6 12.10 8.31 -10.68
CA LEU A 6 11.16 7.19 -10.55
C LEU A 6 10.32 7.00 -11.81
N THR A 7 9.91 8.08 -12.46
CA THR A 7 9.13 8.00 -13.71
C THR A 7 9.93 7.29 -14.79
N GLU A 8 11.19 7.66 -14.99
CA GLU A 8 12.04 7.00 -15.98
C GLU A 8 12.35 5.55 -15.59
N HIS A 9 12.60 5.26 -14.32
CA HIS A 9 12.75 3.89 -13.81
C HIS A 9 11.53 3.02 -14.13
N PHE A 10 10.31 3.51 -13.86
CA PHE A 10 9.08 2.75 -14.12
C PHE A 10 8.80 2.56 -15.62
N LYS A 11 9.15 3.54 -16.48
CA LYS A 11 9.06 3.39 -17.94
C LYS A 11 10.01 2.30 -18.43
N GLN A 12 11.25 2.30 -17.95
CA GLN A 12 12.26 1.31 -18.34
C GLN A 12 11.93 -0.11 -17.86
N ASN A 13 11.26 -0.24 -16.71
CA ASN A 13 10.88 -1.52 -16.10
C ASN A 13 9.39 -1.89 -16.30
N THR A 14 8.75 -1.35 -17.34
CA THR A 14 7.36 -1.70 -17.69
C THR A 14 7.29 -3.12 -18.26
N ILE A 15 6.38 -3.94 -17.70
CA ILE A 15 6.04 -5.27 -18.20
C ILE A 15 4.90 -5.17 -19.22
N VAL A 16 3.86 -4.39 -18.90
CA VAL A 16 2.69 -4.16 -19.77
C VAL A 16 2.25 -2.70 -19.71
N ASP A 17 1.97 -2.11 -20.87
CA ASP A 17 1.44 -0.75 -21.00
C ASP A 17 -0.08 -0.78 -21.30
N HIS A 18 -0.88 -0.24 -20.38
CA HIS A 18 -2.34 -0.12 -20.54
C HIS A 18 -2.78 1.32 -20.88
N GLY A 19 -1.84 2.18 -21.30
CA GLY A 19 -2.06 3.59 -21.59
C GLY A 19 -2.21 4.43 -20.32
N ARG A 20 -3.34 4.28 -19.60
CA ARG A 20 -3.62 5.05 -18.37
C ARG A 20 -2.75 4.62 -17.18
N TYR A 21 -2.34 3.36 -17.15
CA TYR A 21 -1.47 2.79 -16.13
C TYR A 21 -0.54 1.75 -16.74
N ARG A 22 0.51 1.40 -16.02
CA ARG A 22 1.52 0.42 -16.44
C ARG A 22 1.64 -0.65 -15.36
N GLU A 23 1.77 -1.90 -15.78
CA GLU A 23 2.28 -2.96 -14.93
C GLU A 23 3.80 -2.92 -15.01
N VAL A 24 4.48 -2.90 -13.86
CA VAL A 24 5.94 -2.75 -13.76
C VAL A 24 6.53 -3.88 -12.94
N LYS A 25 7.83 -4.14 -13.12
CA LYS A 25 8.57 -5.04 -12.24
C LYS A 25 8.45 -4.56 -10.78
N PRO A 26 8.06 -5.42 -9.82
CA PRO A 26 7.90 -5.01 -8.42
C PRO A 26 9.24 -4.94 -7.71
N ASP A 27 10.01 -3.87 -7.95
CA ASP A 27 11.36 -3.68 -7.41
C ASP A 27 11.53 -2.45 -6.50
N ILE A 28 10.53 -1.57 -6.43
CA ILE A 28 10.50 -0.40 -5.54
C ILE A 28 9.59 -0.67 -4.33
N VAL A 29 10.14 -0.51 -3.13
CA VAL A 29 9.40 -0.58 -1.87
C VAL A 29 9.01 0.83 -1.41
N LEU A 30 7.72 1.02 -1.10
CA LEU A 30 7.18 2.28 -0.58
C LEU A 30 6.73 2.12 0.86
N GLU A 31 7.06 3.10 1.69
CA GLU A 31 6.39 3.30 2.97
C GLU A 31 5.14 4.15 2.74
N VAL A 32 3.98 3.62 3.11
CA VAL A 32 2.69 4.27 2.89
C VAL A 32 2.06 4.61 4.24
N ALA A 33 1.84 5.89 4.47
CA ALA A 33 1.00 6.35 5.58
C ALA A 33 -0.47 6.33 5.14
N PHE A 34 -1.38 5.94 6.02
CA PHE A 34 -2.80 5.84 5.73
C PHE A 34 -3.64 6.04 7.01
N ASN A 35 -4.93 6.31 6.86
CA ASN A 35 -5.84 6.52 7.98
C ASN A 35 -6.39 5.19 8.53
N SER A 36 -6.84 4.30 7.66
CA SER A 36 -7.37 2.98 8.04
C SER A 36 -7.34 1.99 6.87
N ILE A 37 -7.53 0.71 7.18
CA ILE A 37 -7.66 -0.38 6.20
C ILE A 37 -9.10 -0.90 6.24
N GLN A 38 -9.72 -1.06 5.07
CA GLN A 38 -11.11 -1.52 4.93
C GLN A 38 -11.22 -2.70 3.97
N PRO A 39 -12.18 -3.62 4.15
CA PRO A 39 -12.50 -4.64 3.16
C PRO A 39 -12.89 -4.00 1.81
N SER A 40 -12.44 -4.58 0.70
CA SER A 40 -12.75 -4.10 -0.65
C SER A 40 -12.72 -5.22 -1.67
N THR A 41 -13.76 -5.31 -2.50
CA THR A 41 -13.83 -6.24 -3.65
C THR A 41 -13.12 -5.69 -4.89
N ARG A 42 -12.66 -4.42 -4.87
CA ARG A 42 -12.02 -3.76 -6.01
C ARG A 42 -10.54 -4.11 -6.17
N HIS A 43 -9.95 -4.80 -5.20
CA HIS A 43 -8.53 -5.13 -5.18
C HIS A 43 -8.34 -6.61 -4.87
N ALA A 44 -7.37 -7.27 -5.53
CA ALA A 44 -7.09 -8.69 -5.34
C ALA A 44 -6.72 -9.06 -3.90
N SER A 45 -6.21 -8.11 -3.12
CA SER A 45 -5.90 -8.28 -1.69
C SER A 45 -7.13 -8.45 -0.80
N GLY A 46 -8.33 -8.08 -1.29
CA GLY A 46 -9.53 -7.96 -0.48
C GLY A 46 -9.56 -6.73 0.43
N LEU A 47 -8.58 -5.83 0.32
CA LEU A 47 -8.37 -4.68 1.23
C LEU A 47 -8.13 -3.37 0.46
N ALA A 48 -8.52 -2.25 1.06
CA ALA A 48 -8.23 -0.90 0.58
C ALA A 48 -7.67 -0.02 1.71
N LEU A 49 -6.66 0.78 1.39
CA LEU A 49 -6.14 1.83 2.28
C LEU A 49 -6.97 3.11 2.12
N ARG A 50 -7.36 3.75 3.22
CA ARG A 50 -8.05 5.05 3.21
C ARG A 50 -7.04 6.18 3.34
N PHE A 51 -7.12 7.13 2.41
CA PHE A 51 -6.21 8.29 2.29
C PHE A 51 -4.72 7.89 2.31
N PRO A 52 -4.28 6.95 1.46
CA PRO A 52 -2.88 6.55 1.41
C PRO A 52 -2.01 7.71 0.90
N ARG A 53 -0.84 7.86 1.49
CA ARG A 53 0.18 8.85 1.12
C ARG A 53 1.54 8.18 1.12
N ILE A 54 2.33 8.46 0.08
CA ILE A 54 3.73 8.02 0.02
C ILE A 54 4.49 8.81 1.09
N LYS A 55 5.02 8.09 2.08
CA LYS A 55 5.82 8.67 3.17
C LYS A 55 7.30 8.64 2.83
N ALA A 56 7.79 7.53 2.28
CA ALA A 56 9.17 7.37 1.86
C ALA A 56 9.32 6.28 0.80
N ILE A 57 10.40 6.36 0.02
CA ILE A 57 10.88 5.25 -0.81
C ILE A 57 11.94 4.49 0.00
N ARG A 58 11.68 3.23 0.30
CA ARG A 58 12.50 2.40 1.20
C ARG A 58 13.61 1.69 0.44
N ARG A 59 14.61 2.46 0.01
CA ARG A 59 15.82 1.94 -0.66
C ARG A 59 16.66 1.03 0.25
N ASP A 60 16.42 1.10 1.56
CA ASP A 60 17.02 0.26 2.60
C ASP A 60 16.37 -1.13 2.75
N LYS A 61 15.19 -1.35 2.14
CA LYS A 61 14.39 -2.56 2.34
C LYS A 61 14.26 -3.36 1.02
N PRO A 62 14.58 -4.66 0.99
CA PRO A 62 14.32 -5.49 -0.18
C PRO A 62 12.83 -5.85 -0.28
N VAL A 63 12.40 -6.23 -1.49
CA VAL A 63 11.00 -6.62 -1.79
C VAL A 63 10.53 -7.76 -0.90
N ASP A 64 11.38 -8.73 -0.60
CA ASP A 64 11.02 -9.88 0.24
C ASP A 64 10.75 -9.51 1.71
N SER A 65 11.08 -8.27 2.11
CA SER A 65 10.86 -7.76 3.45
C SER A 65 9.64 -6.84 3.55
N ILE A 66 8.80 -6.70 2.51
CA ILE A 66 7.57 -5.91 2.60
C ILE A 66 6.57 -6.51 3.59
N ASP A 67 5.60 -5.69 4.00
CA ASP A 67 4.50 -6.15 4.84
C ASP A 67 3.62 -7.17 4.11
N THR A 68 3.07 -8.13 4.86
CA THR A 68 2.24 -9.22 4.31
C THR A 68 0.75 -8.88 4.36
N LEU A 69 -0.05 -9.58 3.53
CA LEU A 69 -1.51 -9.48 3.61
C LEU A 69 -2.06 -9.94 4.96
N GLU A 70 -1.39 -10.88 5.63
CA GLU A 70 -1.75 -11.29 7.00
C GLU A 70 -1.58 -10.13 7.98
N TYR A 71 -0.45 -9.43 7.92
CA TYR A 71 -0.20 -8.26 8.76
C TYR A 71 -1.21 -7.15 8.48
N ALA A 72 -1.50 -6.86 7.21
CA ALA A 72 -2.52 -5.88 6.83
C ALA A 72 -3.92 -6.24 7.39
N ARG A 73 -4.30 -7.53 7.39
CA ARG A 73 -5.57 -7.99 8.01
C ARG A 73 -5.59 -7.79 9.52
N LYS A 74 -4.46 -8.02 10.21
CA LYS A 74 -4.34 -7.73 11.65
C LYS A 74 -4.55 -6.24 11.94
N LEU A 75 -3.93 -5.35 11.17
CA LEU A 75 -4.11 -3.91 11.29
C LEU A 75 -5.56 -3.46 11.01
N ALA A 76 -6.24 -4.11 10.07
CA ALA A 76 -7.65 -3.82 9.78
C ALA A 76 -8.56 -4.21 10.96
N ALA A 77 -8.31 -5.36 11.58
CA ALA A 77 -9.08 -5.85 12.72
C ALA A 77 -8.85 -5.03 14.00
N GLN A 78 -7.61 -4.60 14.26
CA GLN A 78 -7.28 -3.78 15.43
C GLN A 78 -8.07 -2.46 15.44
N ASN A 79 -8.18 -1.78 14.29
CA ASN A 79 -8.96 -0.55 14.17
C ASN A 79 -10.46 -0.76 14.47
N ALA A 80 -11.02 -1.92 14.11
CA ALA A 80 -12.41 -2.24 14.38
C ALA A 80 -12.67 -2.47 15.88
N ASN A 81 -11.76 -3.16 16.57
CA ASN A 81 -11.88 -3.39 18.01
C ASN A 81 -11.78 -2.09 18.81
N SER A 82 -10.85 -1.20 18.46
CA SER A 82 -10.74 0.11 19.13
C SER A 82 -12.04 0.92 19.03
N LEU A 83 -12.71 0.93 17.88
CA LEU A 83 -13.99 1.61 17.70
C LEU A 83 -15.14 0.97 18.49
N ALA A 84 -15.12 -0.36 18.66
CA ALA A 84 -16.15 -1.08 19.41
C ALA A 84 -16.05 -0.83 20.93
N ASP A 85 -14.84 -0.70 21.46
CA ASP A 85 -14.60 -0.45 22.89
C ASP A 85 -15.03 0.96 23.33
N PHE A 86 -14.86 1.98 22.46
CA PHE A 86 -15.36 3.33 22.74
C PHE A 86 -16.90 3.37 22.84
N GLY A 87 -17.61 2.60 22.01
CA GLY A 87 -19.07 2.57 22.01
C GLY A 87 -19.72 1.86 23.21
N ARG A 88 -18.95 1.06 23.96
CA ARG A 88 -19.44 0.35 25.16
C ARG A 88 -19.21 1.12 26.47
N SER A 89 -18.42 2.19 26.42
CA SER A 89 -18.03 2.98 27.59
C SER A 89 -18.83 4.29 27.75
N ALA A 90 -19.92 4.44 27.00
CA ALA A 90 -20.81 5.61 27.00
C ALA A 90 -22.21 5.25 27.49
#